data_AF-A0A2G8SID7-F1
#
_entry.id   AF-A0A2G8SID7-F1
#
_cell.length_a   1.000
_cell.length_b   1.000
_cell.length_c   1.000
_cell.angle_alpha   90.00
_cell.angle_beta   90.00
_cell.angle_gamma   90.00
#
_symmetry.space_group_name_H-M   'P 1'
#
loop_
_entity.id
_entity.type
_entity.pdbx_description
1 polymer ?
#
loop_
_entity_poly.entity_id
_entity_poly.type
_entity_poly.pdbx_seq_one_letter_code
_entity_poly.pdbx_strand_id
1 'polypeptide(L)'
;MSANSTNPFPAPVGGVPDALDFAPSVFFAVLYALMAPIVIWRMAHPRSRNTVLLTTSLFSIERVVLFSLRAAAARDATFRPNIDLETYFQASASGGFVSIGHDVVNVLRALLVSSTLGGDMLARHKLTPPHVRKAQKETETETEKEAGSYTALALAPPNTARGEGHGQRMYQVELGVDRDGACSSSTTCVGGPDVEFADQTKLRRTIRTWLSVTSLLFLAAVAVSSVAGANYKNAIKGNSGAGDLVRSLWYASTVLTIVLLVAAAITALFAPYKLPRVPRTSALWIVLVTCLLSIVGIYRIAVISHSTTSIFSTAPGSQNTPCNKAAFYVLHAAPEFVSTALLVSLNARRVFGTGPWGDLRPRDPKSKAAPEGESRSAGSQV
;
A
#
# COMPACT_ATOMS: atom_id res chain seq x y z
N MET A 1 -23.41 -34.47 18.35
CA MET A 1 -24.79 -34.00 18.08
C MET A 1 -24.69 -32.78 17.17
N SER A 2 -25.18 -32.85 15.93
CA SER A 2 -25.17 -31.71 15.00
C SER A 2 -26.36 -30.81 15.35
N ALA A 3 -26.10 -29.54 15.64
CA ALA A 3 -27.14 -28.53 15.77
C ALA A 3 -27.72 -28.25 14.37
N ASN A 4 -28.77 -28.95 13.99
CA ASN A 4 -29.57 -28.54 12.84
C ASN A 4 -30.32 -27.27 13.25
N SER A 5 -29.96 -26.14 12.64
CA SER A 5 -30.78 -24.94 12.78
C SER A 5 -32.02 -25.10 11.91
N THR A 6 -33.18 -24.74 12.44
CA THR A 6 -34.42 -24.63 11.65
C THR A 6 -34.35 -23.48 10.66
N ASN A 7 -33.49 -22.49 10.91
CA ASN A 7 -33.32 -21.29 10.11
C ASN A 7 -32.00 -21.33 9.31
N PRO A 8 -31.99 -20.94 8.03
CA PRO A 8 -30.76 -20.86 7.23
C PRO A 8 -29.87 -19.70 7.70
N PHE A 9 -28.56 -19.93 7.71
CA PHE A 9 -27.55 -18.91 8.00
C PHE A 9 -26.51 -18.83 6.86
N PRO A 10 -25.75 -17.73 6.73
CA PRO A 10 -24.73 -17.60 5.69
C PRO A 10 -23.70 -18.73 5.75
N ALA A 11 -23.35 -19.28 4.59
CA ALA A 11 -22.32 -20.32 4.52
C ALA A 11 -20.98 -19.80 5.06
N PRO A 12 -20.27 -20.58 5.90
CA PRO A 12 -18.98 -20.17 6.44
C PRO A 12 -17.95 -20.02 5.32
N VAL A 13 -17.23 -18.89 5.28
CA VAL A 13 -16.15 -18.64 4.33
C VAL A 13 -15.06 -19.69 4.53
N GLY A 14 -14.77 -20.45 3.47
CA GLY A 14 -13.83 -21.58 3.51
C GLY A 14 -14.37 -22.88 4.09
N GLY A 15 -15.62 -22.91 4.56
CA GLY A 15 -16.19 -24.10 5.18
C GLY A 15 -15.52 -24.47 6.51
N VAL A 16 -16.06 -25.52 7.12
CA VAL A 16 -15.52 -26.10 8.35
C VAL A 16 -14.21 -26.80 8.05
N PRO A 17 -13.18 -26.66 8.90
CA PRO A 17 -11.94 -27.39 8.72
C PRO A 17 -12.18 -28.91 8.63
N ASP A 18 -11.70 -29.53 7.57
CA ASP A 18 -11.74 -30.99 7.37
C ASP A 18 -10.36 -31.54 7.02
N ALA A 19 -10.26 -32.85 6.75
CA ALA A 19 -8.97 -33.47 6.44
C ALA A 19 -8.27 -32.86 5.20
N LEU A 20 -9.03 -32.31 4.24
CA LEU A 20 -8.49 -31.68 3.04
C LEU A 20 -7.86 -30.32 3.33
N ASP A 21 -8.26 -29.65 4.43
CA ASP A 21 -7.67 -28.39 4.86
C ASP A 21 -6.30 -28.54 5.53
N PHE A 22 -5.91 -29.75 5.96
CA PHE A 22 -4.72 -29.95 6.79
C PHE A 22 -3.44 -29.45 6.10
N ALA A 23 -3.13 -30.00 4.92
CA ALA A 23 -1.93 -29.63 4.18
C ALA A 23 -1.88 -28.14 3.79
N PRO A 24 -2.91 -27.54 3.15
CA PRO A 24 -2.86 -26.13 2.80
C PRO A 24 -2.85 -25.21 4.03
N SER A 25 -3.52 -25.56 5.14
CA SER A 25 -3.45 -24.77 6.37
C SER A 25 -2.04 -24.76 6.96
N VAL A 26 -1.36 -25.91 7.03
CA VAL A 26 0.04 -25.98 7.48
C VAL A 26 0.94 -25.15 6.57
N PHE A 27 0.75 -25.24 5.25
CA PHE A 27 1.50 -24.45 4.28
C PHE A 27 1.37 -22.94 4.52
N PHE A 28 0.14 -22.41 4.62
CA PHE A 28 -0.06 -20.99 4.89
C PHE A 28 0.42 -20.58 6.28
N ALA A 29 0.26 -21.42 7.31
CA ALA A 29 0.79 -21.15 8.64
C ALA A 29 2.32 -20.97 8.61
N VAL A 30 3.04 -21.85 7.90
CA VAL A 30 4.50 -21.73 7.72
C VAL A 30 4.87 -20.47 6.95
N LEU A 31 4.16 -20.15 5.86
CA LEU A 31 4.43 -18.93 5.09
C LEU A 31 4.28 -17.65 5.93
N TYR A 32 3.21 -17.54 6.71
CA TYR A 32 3.02 -16.40 7.62
C TYR A 32 4.04 -16.41 8.78
N ALA A 33 4.40 -17.58 9.30
CA ALA A 33 5.40 -17.71 10.37
C ALA A 33 6.79 -17.27 9.89
N LEU A 34 7.18 -17.57 8.65
CA LEU A 34 8.43 -17.09 8.05
C LEU A 34 8.44 -15.57 7.83
N MET A 35 7.26 -14.97 7.65
CA MET A 35 7.12 -13.52 7.51
C MET A 35 7.17 -12.80 8.86
N ALA A 36 6.75 -13.44 9.96
CA ALA A 36 6.69 -12.82 11.28
C ALA A 36 8.05 -12.24 11.77
N PRO A 37 9.21 -12.91 11.63
CA PRO A 37 10.51 -12.31 11.95
C PRO A 37 10.80 -11.03 11.17
N ILE A 38 10.40 -10.96 9.90
CA ILE A 38 10.58 -9.77 9.05
C ILE A 38 9.71 -8.62 9.58
N VAL A 39 8.46 -8.92 9.94
CA VAL A 39 7.54 -7.95 10.54
C VAL A 39 8.10 -7.42 11.86
N ILE A 40 8.51 -8.31 12.77
CA ILE A 40 9.06 -7.96 14.07
C ILE A 40 10.34 -7.11 13.92
N TRP A 41 11.26 -7.54 13.06
CA TRP A 41 12.48 -6.79 12.77
C TRP A 41 12.16 -5.39 12.23
N ARG A 42 11.17 -5.26 11.35
CA ARG A 42 10.75 -3.98 10.79
C ARG A 42 10.14 -3.05 11.84
N MET A 43 9.36 -3.59 12.76
CA MET A 43 8.76 -2.82 13.86
C MET A 43 9.81 -2.38 14.88
N ALA A 44 10.82 -3.21 15.14
CA ALA A 44 11.90 -2.92 16.09
C ALA A 44 12.95 -1.95 15.53
N HIS A 45 13.30 -2.07 14.24
CA HIS A 45 14.42 -1.31 13.69
C HIS A 45 14.03 0.15 13.34
N PRO A 46 14.67 1.18 13.95
CA PRO A 46 14.25 2.59 13.81
C PRO A 46 14.26 3.13 12.38
N ARG A 47 15.08 2.53 11.49
CA ARG A 47 15.17 2.96 10.08
C ARG A 47 13.96 2.50 9.27
N SER A 48 13.40 1.33 9.56
CA SER A 48 12.28 0.69 8.84
C SER A 48 10.93 0.85 9.52
N ARG A 49 10.89 1.27 10.80
CA ARG A 49 9.65 1.38 11.56
C ARG A 49 8.65 2.27 10.84
N ASN A 50 7.51 1.68 10.49
CA ASN A 50 6.41 2.35 9.81
C ASN A 50 5.09 1.95 10.48
N THR A 51 4.47 2.88 11.21
CA THR A 51 3.18 2.60 11.86
C THR A 51 2.02 2.48 10.87
N VAL A 52 2.22 2.89 9.61
CA VAL A 52 1.19 2.81 8.57
C VAL A 52 0.80 1.36 8.25
N LEU A 53 1.70 0.39 8.47
CA LEU A 53 1.45 -1.03 8.22
C LEU A 53 1.20 -1.83 9.52
N LEU A 54 0.83 -1.15 10.60
CA LEU A 54 0.65 -1.79 11.90
C LEU A 54 -0.48 -2.83 11.87
N THR A 55 -1.58 -2.53 11.19
CA THR A 55 -2.73 -3.45 11.15
C THR A 55 -2.39 -4.70 10.33
N THR A 56 -1.77 -4.54 9.16
CA THR A 56 -1.25 -5.63 8.33
C THR A 56 -0.25 -6.49 9.11
N SER A 57 0.61 -5.86 9.93
CA SER A 57 1.59 -6.57 10.78
C SER A 57 0.90 -7.44 11.84
N LEU A 58 -0.08 -6.89 12.56
CA LEU A 58 -0.84 -7.63 13.57
C LEU A 58 -1.65 -8.78 12.92
N PHE A 59 -2.29 -8.50 11.78
CA PHE A 59 -3.01 -9.52 11.03
C PHE A 59 -2.10 -10.65 10.54
N SER A 60 -0.87 -10.34 10.12
CA SER A 60 0.05 -11.41 9.70
C SER A 60 0.36 -12.43 10.80
N ILE A 61 0.47 -11.98 12.05
CA ILE A 61 0.68 -12.84 13.22
C ILE A 61 -0.60 -13.61 13.53
N GLU A 62 -1.74 -12.93 13.47
CA GLU A 62 -3.05 -13.52 13.66
C GLU A 62 -3.34 -14.62 12.63
N ARG A 63 -2.89 -14.48 11.38
CA ARG A 63 -2.97 -15.51 10.35
C ARG A 63 -2.15 -16.77 10.67
N VAL A 64 -1.02 -16.65 11.37
CA VAL A 64 -0.29 -17.83 11.87
C VAL A 64 -1.19 -18.62 12.82
N VAL A 65 -1.84 -17.93 13.77
CA VAL A 65 -2.74 -18.55 14.75
C VAL A 65 -3.94 -19.18 14.05
N LEU A 66 -4.59 -18.44 13.15
CA LEU A 66 -5.76 -18.91 12.42
C LEU A 66 -5.47 -20.19 11.62
N PHE A 67 -4.42 -20.21 10.81
CA PHE A 67 -4.09 -21.40 10.00
C PHE A 67 -3.56 -22.56 10.86
N SER A 68 -2.90 -22.29 11.98
CA SER A 68 -2.48 -23.33 12.93
C SER A 68 -3.70 -23.99 13.59
N LEU A 69 -4.68 -23.19 14.04
CA LEU A 69 -5.92 -23.69 14.61
C LEU A 69 -6.77 -24.43 13.56
N ARG A 70 -6.80 -23.93 12.32
CA ARG A 70 -7.48 -24.59 11.20
C ARG A 70 -6.85 -25.96 10.89
N ALA A 71 -5.52 -26.05 10.88
CA ALA A 71 -4.80 -27.32 10.73
C ALA A 71 -5.06 -28.29 11.90
N ALA A 72 -5.14 -27.79 13.14
CA ALA A 72 -5.49 -28.61 14.29
C ALA A 72 -6.91 -29.18 14.19
N ALA A 73 -7.90 -28.34 13.85
CA ALA A 73 -9.29 -28.75 13.65
C ALA A 73 -9.48 -29.69 12.44
N ALA A 74 -8.65 -29.57 11.42
CA ALA A 74 -8.61 -30.50 10.29
C ALA A 74 -8.24 -31.93 10.74
N ARG A 75 -7.29 -32.06 11.68
CA ARG A 75 -6.78 -33.35 12.17
C ARG A 75 -7.68 -33.99 13.24
N ASP A 76 -8.28 -33.18 14.11
CA ASP A 76 -9.02 -33.66 15.27
C ASP A 76 -10.53 -33.37 15.14
N ALA A 77 -11.32 -34.44 15.06
CA ALA A 77 -12.76 -34.37 14.93
C ALA A 77 -13.47 -33.71 16.14
N THR A 78 -12.81 -33.67 17.31
CA THR A 78 -13.37 -33.06 18.52
C THR A 78 -13.40 -31.53 18.46
N PHE A 79 -12.48 -30.91 17.69
CA PHE A 79 -12.42 -29.46 17.52
C PHE A 79 -13.37 -28.93 16.45
N ARG A 80 -13.74 -29.76 15.46
CA ARG A 80 -14.63 -29.37 14.35
C ARG A 80 -16.00 -28.82 14.77
N PRO A 81 -16.71 -29.36 15.78
CA PRO A 81 -18.01 -28.82 16.21
C PRO A 81 -17.91 -27.56 17.08
N ASN A 82 -16.72 -27.00 17.30
CA ASN A 82 -16.56 -25.83 18.15
C ASN A 82 -17.06 -24.55 17.45
N ILE A 83 -18.25 -24.10 17.83
CA ILE A 83 -18.91 -22.91 17.30
C ILE A 83 -18.08 -21.64 17.54
N ASP A 84 -17.37 -21.56 18.66
CA ASP A 84 -16.54 -20.38 18.98
C ASP A 84 -15.32 -20.29 18.07
N LEU A 85 -14.73 -21.44 17.75
CA LEU A 85 -13.62 -21.53 16.81
C LEU A 85 -14.06 -21.13 15.39
N GLU A 86 -15.22 -21.61 14.94
CA GLU A 86 -15.79 -21.23 13.64
C GLU A 86 -16.11 -19.73 13.60
N THR A 87 -16.68 -19.19 14.69
CA THR A 87 -16.95 -17.75 14.82
C THR A 87 -15.67 -16.92 14.73
N TYR A 88 -14.59 -17.37 15.34
CA TYR A 88 -13.27 -16.74 15.23
C TYR A 88 -12.74 -16.76 13.79
N PHE A 89 -12.83 -17.90 13.08
CA PHE A 89 -12.44 -17.98 11.68
C PHE A 89 -13.23 -17.02 10.79
N GLN A 90 -14.55 -16.95 10.96
CA GLN A 90 -15.39 -16.06 10.16
C GLN A 90 -15.13 -14.57 10.46
N ALA A 91 -14.96 -14.21 11.73
CA ALA A 91 -14.63 -12.83 12.13
C ALA A 91 -13.26 -12.40 11.55
N SER A 92 -12.27 -13.27 11.63
CA SER A 92 -10.92 -12.99 11.13
C SER A 92 -10.85 -12.94 9.60
N ALA A 93 -11.44 -13.94 8.91
CA ALA A 93 -11.53 -13.95 7.45
C ALA A 93 -12.27 -12.69 6.92
N SER A 94 -13.25 -12.20 7.68
CA SER A 94 -13.94 -10.95 7.36
C SER A 94 -13.07 -9.71 7.53
N GLY A 95 -12.30 -9.62 8.62
CA GLY A 95 -11.58 -8.40 9.00
C GLY A 95 -10.24 -8.20 8.29
N GLY A 96 -9.58 -9.28 7.86
CA GLY A 96 -8.22 -9.26 7.31
C GLY A 96 -8.07 -8.34 6.10
N PHE A 97 -8.71 -8.68 4.98
CA PHE A 97 -8.59 -7.88 3.75
C PHE A 97 -9.07 -6.43 3.89
N VAL A 98 -10.07 -6.17 4.75
CA VAL A 98 -10.56 -4.81 5.05
C VAL A 98 -9.45 -3.98 5.73
N SER A 99 -8.77 -4.58 6.71
CA SER A 99 -7.69 -3.92 7.45
C SER A 99 -6.46 -3.69 6.58
N ILE A 100 -6.10 -4.66 5.74
CA ILE A 100 -5.03 -4.49 4.75
C ILE A 100 -5.40 -3.36 3.76
N GLY A 101 -6.66 -3.30 3.31
CA GLY A 101 -7.15 -2.21 2.46
C GLY A 101 -7.04 -0.83 3.11
N HIS A 102 -7.27 -0.73 4.42
CA HIS A 102 -7.07 0.49 5.18
C HIS A 102 -5.61 0.96 5.16
N ASP A 103 -4.67 0.03 5.40
CA ASP A 103 -3.23 0.32 5.33
C ASP A 103 -2.81 0.78 3.92
N VAL A 104 -3.38 0.18 2.85
CA VAL A 104 -3.14 0.60 1.46
C VAL A 104 -3.58 2.04 1.23
N VAL A 105 -4.74 2.46 1.73
CA VAL A 105 -5.20 3.86 1.64
C VAL A 105 -4.29 4.81 2.43
N ASN A 106 -3.80 4.40 3.59
CA ASN A 106 -2.86 5.20 4.37
C ASN A 106 -1.51 5.35 3.66
N VAL A 107 -1.05 4.31 2.97
CA VAL A 107 0.13 4.35 2.09
C VAL A 107 -0.09 5.27 0.89
N LEU A 108 -1.25 5.16 0.22
CA LEU A 108 -1.64 6.04 -0.88
C LEU A 108 -1.67 7.50 -0.44
N ARG A 109 -2.21 7.78 0.75
CA ARG A 109 -2.18 9.13 1.34
C ARG A 109 -0.78 9.65 1.51
N ALA A 110 0.12 8.87 2.10
CA ALA A 110 1.50 9.29 2.28
C ALA A 110 2.19 9.58 0.94
N LEU A 111 1.98 8.72 -0.06
CA LEU A 111 2.51 8.90 -1.42
C LEU A 111 2.03 10.22 -2.02
N LEU A 112 0.71 10.45 -2.05
CA LEU A 112 0.13 11.64 -2.66
C LEU A 112 0.51 12.92 -1.91
N VAL A 113 0.48 12.91 -0.58
CA VAL A 113 0.88 14.07 0.23
C VAL A 113 2.36 14.39 0.01
N SER A 114 3.24 13.38 0.00
CA SER A 114 4.67 13.59 -0.24
C SER A 114 4.96 14.22 -1.61
N SER A 115 4.18 13.87 -2.63
CA SER A 115 4.31 14.41 -3.99
C SER A 115 3.88 15.88 -4.12
N THR A 116 3.16 16.43 -3.13
CA THR A 116 2.75 17.85 -3.12
C THR A 116 3.72 18.77 -2.38
N LEU A 117 4.79 18.24 -1.79
CA LEU A 117 5.82 19.02 -1.10
C LEU A 117 6.73 19.71 -2.12
N GLY A 118 7.02 21.00 -1.90
CA GLY A 118 8.04 21.75 -2.63
C GLY A 118 9.48 21.29 -2.34
N GLY A 119 10.43 21.72 -3.17
CA GLY A 119 11.84 21.29 -3.13
C GLY A 119 12.50 21.43 -1.75
N ASP A 120 12.36 22.60 -1.13
CA ASP A 120 12.86 22.91 0.22
C ASP A 120 12.31 21.98 1.30
N MET A 121 11.03 21.62 1.19
CA MET A 121 10.37 20.75 2.15
C MET A 121 10.82 19.30 1.96
N LEU A 122 11.11 18.90 0.73
CA LEU A 122 11.69 17.59 0.39
C LEU A 122 13.14 17.47 0.89
N ALA A 123 13.95 18.53 0.82
CA ALA A 123 15.30 18.53 1.36
C ALA A 123 15.32 18.43 2.91
N ARG A 124 14.37 19.08 3.58
CA ARG A 124 14.24 19.07 5.05
C ARG A 124 13.70 17.75 5.58
N HIS A 125 12.73 17.17 4.89
CA HIS A 125 12.31 15.82 5.20
C HIS A 125 13.41 14.87 4.72
N LYS A 126 14.15 14.22 5.61
CA LYS A 126 15.08 13.10 5.30
C LYS A 126 14.37 11.86 4.68
N LEU A 127 13.30 12.08 3.93
CA LEU A 127 12.45 11.15 3.22
C LEU A 127 12.93 10.94 1.78
N THR A 128 13.79 11.81 1.24
CA THR A 128 14.37 11.60 -0.09
C THR A 128 15.15 10.29 -0.10
N PRO A 129 14.77 9.33 -0.96
CA PRO A 129 15.53 8.10 -1.10
C PRO A 129 17.00 8.40 -1.39
N PRO A 130 17.96 7.60 -0.89
CA PRO A 130 19.38 7.90 -1.06
C PRO A 130 19.82 8.08 -2.51
N HIS A 131 19.16 7.38 -3.46
CA HIS A 131 19.45 7.48 -4.89
C HIS A 131 18.97 8.80 -5.49
N VAL A 132 17.81 9.32 -5.08
CA VAL A 132 17.34 10.65 -5.48
C VAL A 132 18.27 11.72 -4.90
N ARG A 133 18.72 11.53 -3.65
CA ARG A 133 19.69 12.43 -3.03
C ARG A 133 21.06 12.42 -3.72
N LYS A 134 21.48 11.25 -4.24
CA LYS A 134 22.70 11.14 -5.07
C LYS A 134 22.53 11.85 -6.40
N ALA A 135 21.44 11.58 -7.12
CA ALA A 135 21.14 12.25 -8.38
C ALA A 135 21.09 13.78 -8.20
N GLN A 136 20.42 14.28 -7.15
CA GLN A 136 20.39 15.70 -6.82
C GLN A 136 21.79 16.26 -6.55
N LYS A 137 22.61 15.56 -5.77
CA LYS A 137 24.00 15.99 -5.52
C LYS A 137 24.86 16.00 -6.77
N GLU A 138 24.69 15.01 -7.65
CA GLU A 138 25.43 14.93 -8.92
C GLU A 138 25.04 16.12 -9.81
N THR A 139 23.76 16.44 -9.92
CA THR A 139 23.27 17.63 -10.65
C THR A 139 23.75 18.94 -10.03
N GLU A 140 23.76 19.05 -8.69
CA GLU A 140 24.33 20.22 -8.00
C GLU A 140 25.82 20.40 -8.32
N THR A 141 26.58 19.30 -8.33
CA THR A 141 28.03 19.33 -8.60
C THR A 141 28.33 19.68 -10.06
N GLU A 142 27.50 19.21 -11.01
CA GLU A 142 27.60 19.58 -12.42
C GLU A 142 27.27 21.07 -12.62
N THR A 143 26.23 21.56 -11.96
CA THR A 143 25.82 22.97 -12.02
C THR A 143 26.90 23.89 -11.44
N GLU A 144 27.53 23.53 -10.32
CA GLU A 144 28.67 24.27 -9.75
C GLU A 144 29.88 24.29 -10.70
N LYS A 145 30.16 23.17 -11.39
CA LYS A 145 31.25 23.10 -12.38
C LYS A 145 30.97 23.97 -13.61
N GLU A 146 29.73 23.97 -14.11
CA GLU A 146 29.33 24.83 -15.21
C GLU A 146 29.39 26.31 -14.82
N ALA A 147 28.82 26.69 -13.67
CA ALA A 147 28.89 28.06 -13.17
C ALA A 147 30.34 28.54 -12.95
N GLY A 148 31.22 27.67 -12.44
CA GLY A 148 32.66 27.95 -12.33
C GLY A 148 33.35 28.18 -13.68
N SER A 149 32.98 27.41 -14.70
CA SER A 149 33.53 27.55 -16.07
C SER A 149 33.17 28.89 -16.71
N TYR A 150 31.91 29.33 -16.61
CA TYR A 150 31.49 30.63 -17.13
C TYR A 150 32.18 31.80 -16.41
N THR A 151 32.42 31.66 -15.10
CA THR A 151 33.13 32.68 -14.31
C THR A 151 34.61 32.74 -14.68
N ALA A 152 35.24 31.62 -14.99
CA ALA A 152 36.63 31.57 -15.46
C ALA A 152 36.82 32.20 -16.86
N LEU A 153 35.85 32.05 -17.76
CA LEU A 153 35.86 32.70 -19.08
C LEU A 153 35.66 34.21 -19.01
N ALA A 154 34.92 34.73 -18.02
CA ALA A 154 34.68 36.16 -17.85
C ALA A 154 35.88 36.93 -17.26
N LEU A 155 36.84 36.24 -16.64
CA LEU A 155 38.05 36.83 -16.04
C LEU A 155 39.31 36.67 -16.92
N ALA A 156 39.19 36.08 -18.11
CA ALA A 156 40.29 36.06 -19.05
C ALA A 156 40.56 37.50 -19.55
N PRO A 157 41.77 38.05 -19.33
CA PRO A 157 42.09 39.39 -19.81
C PRO A 157 41.98 39.44 -21.34
N PRO A 158 41.54 40.58 -21.92
CA PRO A 158 41.44 40.74 -23.36
C PRO A 158 42.84 40.59 -23.98
N ASN A 159 43.10 39.42 -24.56
CA ASN A 159 44.35 39.16 -25.25
C ASN A 159 44.42 40.03 -26.50
N THR A 160 45.46 40.86 -26.51
CA THR A 160 45.88 41.72 -27.60
C THR A 160 46.15 40.86 -28.83
N ALA A 161 45.50 41.23 -29.93
CA ALA A 161 45.66 40.59 -31.23
C ALA A 161 47.12 40.68 -31.71
N ARG A 162 47.72 39.53 -32.01
CA ARG A 162 48.88 39.43 -32.89
C ARG A 162 48.71 38.20 -33.76
N GLY A 163 48.73 38.43 -35.07
CA GLY A 163 48.33 37.46 -36.10
C GLY A 163 49.40 36.44 -36.49
N GLU A 164 49.09 35.79 -37.62
CA GLU A 164 49.82 34.73 -38.32
C GLU A 164 49.77 33.35 -37.64
N GLY A 165 49.46 32.22 -38.30
CA GLY A 165 49.18 31.92 -39.70
C GLY A 165 48.93 30.41 -39.84
N HIS A 166 48.27 30.04 -40.94
CA HIS A 166 48.33 28.76 -41.65
C HIS A 166 48.50 27.42 -40.89
N GLY A 167 47.52 26.51 -41.05
CA GLY A 167 47.68 25.09 -40.77
C GLY A 167 46.40 24.28 -40.90
N GLN A 168 46.01 23.92 -42.13
CA GLN A 168 45.00 22.90 -42.40
C GLN A 168 45.38 21.57 -41.74
N ARG A 169 44.46 21.00 -40.94
CA ARG A 169 44.42 19.55 -40.68
C ARG A 169 42.98 19.06 -40.74
N MET A 170 42.68 18.36 -41.83
CA MET A 170 41.53 17.46 -41.94
C MET A 170 41.61 16.40 -40.84
N TYR A 171 40.50 16.20 -40.14
CA TYR A 171 40.22 14.90 -39.53
C TYR A 171 38.92 14.38 -40.13
N GLN A 172 39.09 13.28 -40.86
CA GLN A 172 38.08 12.40 -41.40
C GLN A 172 37.47 11.65 -40.21
N VAL A 173 36.18 11.85 -39.93
CA VAL A 173 35.45 11.06 -38.94
C VAL A 173 34.65 10.01 -39.71
N GLU A 174 35.07 8.76 -39.55
CA GLU A 174 34.43 7.58 -40.10
C GLU A 174 32.98 7.43 -39.60
N LEU A 175 32.09 7.21 -40.56
CA LEU A 175 30.74 6.72 -40.36
C LEU A 175 30.80 5.23 -39.96
N GLY A 176 30.75 4.98 -38.65
CA GLY A 176 30.43 3.67 -38.09
C GLY A 176 28.91 3.46 -38.04
N VAL A 177 28.40 2.65 -38.96
CA VAL A 177 27.03 2.16 -39.01
C VAL A 177 26.90 0.99 -38.03
N ASP A 178 26.16 1.18 -36.92
CA ASP A 178 25.69 0.09 -36.05
C ASP A 178 24.16 0.15 -35.87
N ARG A 179 23.51 -0.53 -36.82
CA ARG A 179 22.42 -1.50 -36.69
C ARG A 179 21.65 -1.61 -35.35
N ASP A 180 20.37 -1.22 -35.43
CA ASP A 180 19.16 -1.85 -34.87
C ASP A 180 19.13 -2.35 -33.42
N GLY A 181 18.32 -1.69 -32.57
CA GLY A 181 17.88 -2.29 -31.31
C GLY A 181 17.17 -1.38 -30.31
N ALA A 182 16.02 -0.81 -30.68
CA ALA A 182 14.98 -0.30 -29.77
C ALA A 182 15.46 0.55 -28.55
N CYS A 183 16.05 1.71 -28.81
CA CYS A 183 16.26 2.71 -27.76
C CYS A 183 14.96 3.54 -27.62
N SER A 184 14.22 3.29 -26.54
CA SER A 184 13.16 4.19 -26.09
C SER A 184 13.81 5.51 -25.69
N SER A 185 13.82 6.46 -26.63
CA SER A 185 14.25 7.83 -26.44
C SER A 185 13.41 8.49 -25.35
N SER A 186 13.87 8.30 -24.12
CA SER A 186 13.39 9.04 -22.96
C SER A 186 13.94 10.45 -23.14
N THR A 187 13.14 11.33 -23.72
CA THR A 187 13.41 12.76 -23.77
C THR A 187 13.50 13.27 -22.34
N THR A 188 14.70 13.22 -21.76
CA THR A 188 15.06 13.94 -20.55
C THR A 188 15.04 15.41 -20.91
N CYS A 189 13.93 16.07 -20.61
CA CYS A 189 13.85 17.52 -20.58
C CYS A 189 14.97 18.02 -19.68
N VAL A 190 16.00 18.60 -20.28
CA VAL A 190 17.04 19.37 -19.59
C VAL A 190 16.34 20.61 -19.03
N GLY A 191 15.80 20.49 -17.82
CA GLY A 191 15.22 21.59 -17.08
C GLY A 191 16.36 22.48 -16.60
N GLY A 192 16.29 23.77 -16.92
CA GLY A 192 17.24 24.76 -16.42
C GLY A 192 17.32 24.76 -14.88
N PRO A 193 18.44 25.23 -14.32
CA PRO A 193 18.87 24.95 -12.95
C PRO A 193 17.93 25.38 -11.81
N ASP A 194 16.88 26.18 -12.05
CA ASP A 194 16.12 26.81 -10.96
C ASP A 194 14.59 26.69 -11.08
N VAL A 195 14.04 25.62 -11.67
CA VAL A 195 12.58 25.40 -11.56
C VAL A 195 12.27 24.84 -10.17
N GLU A 196 12.39 25.72 -9.16
CA GLU A 196 12.00 25.43 -7.80
C GLU A 196 10.52 25.06 -7.80
N PHE A 197 10.29 23.80 -7.46
CA PHE A 197 8.97 23.20 -7.46
C PHE A 197 8.10 23.87 -6.40
N ALA A 198 7.18 24.75 -6.82
CA ALA A 198 6.24 25.42 -5.92
C ALA A 198 5.46 24.42 -5.04
N ASP A 199 5.30 24.79 -3.76
CA ASP A 199 4.58 24.00 -2.76
C ASP A 199 3.06 24.08 -2.99
N GLN A 200 2.37 22.94 -3.04
CA GLN A 200 0.94 22.88 -3.34
C GLN A 200 0.08 22.64 -2.08
N THR A 201 0.09 23.60 -1.16
CA THR A 201 -0.60 23.49 0.15
C THR A 201 -2.10 23.22 0.05
N LYS A 202 -2.81 23.89 -0.87
CA LYS A 202 -4.27 23.72 -1.07
C LYS A 202 -4.60 22.29 -1.48
N LEU A 203 -3.87 21.75 -2.45
CA LEU A 203 -4.08 20.38 -2.94
C LEU A 203 -3.76 19.34 -1.87
N ARG A 204 -2.67 19.54 -1.12
CA ARG A 204 -2.32 18.68 0.02
C ARG A 204 -3.44 18.58 1.05
N ARG A 205 -4.05 19.71 1.41
CA ARG A 205 -5.18 19.73 2.35
C ARG A 205 -6.37 18.93 1.80
N THR A 206 -6.71 19.11 0.52
CA THR A 206 -7.79 18.35 -0.12
C THR A 206 -7.53 16.84 -0.11
N ILE A 207 -6.31 16.41 -0.48
CA ILE A 207 -5.89 15.00 -0.46
C ILE A 207 -6.03 14.41 0.95
N ARG A 208 -5.55 15.12 1.98
CA ARG A 208 -5.67 14.67 3.38
C ARG A 208 -7.12 14.52 3.81
N THR A 209 -7.98 15.49 3.50
CA THR A 209 -9.39 15.43 3.88
C THR A 209 -10.07 14.23 3.23
N TRP A 210 -9.93 14.08 1.90
CA TRP A 210 -10.58 12.99 1.17
C TRP A 210 -10.13 11.62 1.68
N LEU A 211 -8.82 11.39 1.81
CA LEU A 211 -8.29 10.10 2.28
C LEU A 211 -8.52 9.86 3.78
N SER A 212 -8.71 10.91 4.59
CA SER A 212 -9.15 10.74 5.98
C SER A 212 -10.60 10.25 6.04
N VAL A 213 -11.48 10.76 5.18
CA VAL A 213 -12.85 10.24 5.06
C VAL A 213 -12.83 8.79 4.59
N THR A 214 -12.05 8.46 3.56
CA THR A 214 -11.86 7.07 3.10
C THR A 214 -11.37 6.16 4.22
N SER A 215 -10.37 6.61 5.00
CA SER A 215 -9.86 5.89 6.16
C SER A 215 -10.93 5.64 7.23
N LEU A 216 -11.80 6.62 7.50
CA LEU A 216 -12.91 6.44 8.45
C LEU A 216 -13.94 5.43 7.94
N LEU A 217 -14.21 5.40 6.62
CA LEU A 217 -15.12 4.42 6.02
C LEU A 217 -14.56 2.98 6.12
N PHE A 218 -13.25 2.80 5.96
CA PHE A 218 -12.61 1.50 6.24
C PHE A 218 -12.77 1.08 7.70
N LEU A 219 -12.57 2.00 8.63
CA LEU A 219 -12.75 1.76 10.06
C LEU A 219 -14.20 1.35 10.40
N ALA A 220 -15.18 2.00 9.76
CA ALA A 220 -16.58 1.62 9.84
C ALA A 220 -16.82 0.21 9.26
N ALA A 221 -16.20 -0.14 8.13
CA ALA A 221 -16.31 -1.47 7.54
C ALA A 221 -15.72 -2.57 8.45
N VAL A 222 -14.60 -2.29 9.14
CA VAL A 222 -14.02 -3.19 10.16
C VAL A 222 -14.96 -3.37 11.35
N ALA A 223 -15.55 -2.28 11.85
CA ALA A 223 -16.51 -2.34 12.96
C ALA A 223 -17.75 -3.18 12.58
N VAL A 224 -18.34 -2.92 11.41
CA VAL A 224 -19.48 -3.69 10.88
C VAL A 224 -19.12 -5.18 10.71
N SER A 225 -17.94 -5.47 10.16
CA SER A 225 -17.42 -6.83 10.03
C SER A 225 -17.29 -7.56 11.37
N SER A 226 -16.80 -6.85 12.39
CA SER A 226 -16.60 -7.40 13.73
C SER A 226 -17.94 -7.69 14.42
N VAL A 227 -18.91 -6.77 14.32
CA VAL A 227 -20.27 -6.96 14.86
C VAL A 227 -20.98 -8.13 14.17
N ALA A 228 -20.81 -8.26 12.85
CA ALA A 228 -21.35 -9.39 12.10
C ALA A 228 -20.72 -10.72 12.55
N GLY A 229 -19.40 -10.75 12.74
CA GLY A 229 -18.69 -11.91 13.28
C GLY A 229 -19.20 -12.32 14.66
N ALA A 230 -19.35 -11.37 15.59
CA ALA A 230 -19.87 -11.64 16.93
C ALA A 230 -21.31 -12.20 16.91
N ASN A 231 -22.15 -11.73 15.98
CA ASN A 231 -23.52 -12.21 15.82
C ASN A 231 -23.64 -13.55 15.08
N TYR A 232 -22.58 -14.03 14.41
CA TYR A 232 -22.60 -15.30 13.69
C TYR A 232 -22.90 -16.50 14.60
N LYS A 233 -22.39 -16.48 15.84
CA LYS A 233 -22.71 -17.48 16.87
C LYS A 233 -24.21 -17.59 17.13
N ASN A 234 -24.93 -16.45 17.13
CA ASN A 234 -26.37 -16.42 17.34
C ASN A 234 -27.13 -16.96 16.13
N ALA A 235 -26.61 -16.73 14.92
CA ALA A 235 -27.17 -17.30 13.69
C ALA A 235 -27.05 -18.83 13.67
N ILE A 236 -25.89 -19.39 14.05
CA ILE A 236 -25.68 -20.84 14.15
C ILE A 236 -26.62 -21.49 15.18
N LYS A 237 -26.86 -20.82 16.31
CA LYS A 237 -27.77 -21.30 17.36
C LYS A 237 -29.25 -21.29 16.96
N GLY A 238 -29.57 -20.83 15.74
CA GLY A 238 -30.93 -20.85 15.19
C GLY A 238 -31.81 -19.68 15.64
N ASN A 239 -31.25 -18.63 16.22
CA ASN A 239 -32.03 -17.44 16.59
C ASN A 239 -32.67 -16.81 15.34
N SER A 240 -33.99 -16.60 15.37
CA SER A 240 -34.73 -16.09 14.22
C SER A 240 -34.21 -14.69 13.84
N GLY A 241 -33.97 -14.47 12.54
CA GLY A 241 -33.47 -13.20 11.99
C GLY A 241 -31.97 -12.94 12.16
N ALA A 242 -31.25 -13.65 13.03
CA ALA A 242 -29.81 -13.45 13.21
C ALA A 242 -29.01 -13.78 11.94
N GLY A 243 -29.42 -14.82 11.20
CA GLY A 243 -28.79 -15.20 9.93
C GLY A 243 -28.85 -14.08 8.88
N ASP A 244 -30.02 -13.43 8.73
CA ASP A 244 -30.23 -12.35 7.76
C ASP A 244 -29.50 -11.07 8.16
N LEU A 245 -29.45 -10.77 9.46
CA LEU A 245 -28.66 -9.65 9.98
C LEU A 245 -27.16 -9.85 9.67
N VAL A 246 -26.61 -11.03 9.98
CA VAL A 246 -25.18 -11.29 9.70
C VAL A 246 -24.89 -11.21 8.21
N ARG A 247 -25.77 -11.76 7.37
CA ARG A 247 -25.65 -11.68 5.90
C ARG A 247 -25.60 -10.24 5.43
N SER A 248 -26.55 -9.41 5.87
CA SER A 248 -26.64 -8.00 5.44
C SER A 248 -25.43 -7.18 5.89
N LEU A 249 -24.94 -7.36 7.12
CA LEU A 249 -23.75 -6.68 7.62
C LEU A 249 -22.48 -7.10 6.86
N TRP A 250 -22.32 -8.40 6.57
CA TRP A 250 -21.20 -8.87 5.75
C TRP A 250 -21.27 -8.36 4.31
N TYR A 251 -22.45 -8.31 3.70
CA TYR A 251 -22.61 -7.69 2.39
C TYR A 251 -22.24 -6.21 2.41
N ALA A 252 -22.81 -5.43 3.34
CA ALA A 252 -22.58 -3.99 3.44
C ALA A 252 -21.09 -3.68 3.62
N SER A 253 -20.41 -4.36 4.55
CA SER A 253 -18.98 -4.16 4.80
C SER A 253 -18.10 -4.60 3.62
N THR A 254 -18.40 -5.73 2.99
CA THR A 254 -17.61 -6.24 1.86
C THR A 254 -17.76 -5.36 0.63
N VAL A 255 -19.00 -4.98 0.27
CA VAL A 255 -19.27 -4.08 -0.86
C VAL A 255 -18.62 -2.73 -0.63
N LEU A 256 -18.78 -2.14 0.56
CA LEU A 256 -18.12 -0.89 0.90
C LEU A 256 -16.59 -0.99 0.73
N THR A 257 -15.99 -2.07 1.21
CA THR A 257 -14.54 -2.29 1.10
C THR A 257 -14.08 -2.38 -0.36
N ILE A 258 -14.78 -3.12 -1.22
CA ILE A 258 -14.45 -3.22 -2.64
C ILE A 258 -14.56 -1.85 -3.32
N VAL A 259 -15.64 -1.10 -3.06
CA VAL A 259 -15.81 0.25 -3.61
C VAL A 259 -14.65 1.17 -3.21
N LEU A 260 -14.22 1.12 -1.95
CA LEU A 260 -13.09 1.89 -1.47
C LEU A 260 -11.75 1.44 -2.09
N LEU A 261 -11.54 0.13 -2.28
CA LEU A 261 -10.35 -0.42 -2.96
C LEU A 261 -10.29 0.02 -4.43
N VAL A 262 -11.42 -0.02 -5.14
CA VAL A 262 -11.52 0.45 -6.53
C VAL A 262 -11.25 1.95 -6.60
N ALA A 263 -11.82 2.75 -5.69
CA ALA A 263 -11.54 4.18 -5.61
C ALA A 263 -10.05 4.46 -5.34
N ALA A 264 -9.39 3.67 -4.48
CA ALA A 264 -7.96 3.78 -4.22
C ALA A 264 -7.12 3.41 -5.46
N ALA A 265 -7.48 2.35 -6.18
CA ALA A 265 -6.82 1.92 -7.41
C ALA A 265 -6.91 2.99 -8.51
N ILE A 266 -8.12 3.51 -8.75
CA ILE A 266 -8.38 4.62 -9.69
C ILE A 266 -7.54 5.83 -9.30
N THR A 267 -7.58 6.23 -8.02
CA THR A 267 -6.78 7.37 -7.53
C THR A 267 -5.28 7.16 -7.78
N ALA A 268 -4.76 5.96 -7.51
CA ALA A 268 -3.36 5.62 -7.75
C ALA A 268 -3.00 5.66 -9.24
N LEU A 269 -3.88 5.18 -10.14
CA LEU A 269 -3.68 5.24 -11.59
C LEU A 269 -3.67 6.67 -12.13
N PHE A 270 -4.59 7.52 -11.67
CA PHE A 270 -4.68 8.91 -12.14
C PHE A 270 -3.60 9.83 -11.56
N ALA A 271 -3.03 9.49 -10.40
CA ALA A 271 -2.08 10.33 -9.70
C ALA A 271 -0.82 10.68 -10.51
N PRO A 272 -0.10 9.75 -11.17
CA PRO A 272 1.07 10.09 -11.99
C PRO A 272 0.78 11.02 -13.17
N TYR A 273 -0.47 11.05 -13.66
CA TYR A 273 -0.87 11.95 -14.76
C TYR A 273 -1.16 13.37 -14.27
N LYS A 274 -1.73 13.52 -13.08
CA LYS A 274 -2.07 14.83 -12.50
C LYS A 274 -0.94 15.42 -11.66
N LEU A 275 -0.09 14.57 -11.10
CA LEU A 275 1.01 14.92 -10.22
C LEU A 275 2.29 14.31 -10.79
N PRO A 276 3.05 15.05 -11.63
CA PRO A 276 4.24 14.52 -12.29
C PRO A 276 5.34 14.08 -11.29
N ARG A 277 5.25 14.49 -10.02
CA ARG A 277 6.15 14.08 -8.93
C ARG A 277 5.83 12.70 -8.35
N VAL A 278 4.69 12.09 -8.70
CA VAL A 278 4.32 10.77 -8.17
C VAL A 278 5.09 9.67 -8.94
N PRO A 279 5.93 8.86 -8.27
CA PRO A 279 6.62 7.76 -8.92
C PRO A 279 5.62 6.71 -9.40
N ARG A 280 5.61 6.44 -10.72
CA ARG A 280 4.73 5.45 -11.37
C ARG A 280 4.84 4.07 -10.73
N THR A 281 6.05 3.64 -10.38
CA THR A 281 6.29 2.33 -9.75
C THR A 281 5.56 2.19 -8.42
N SER A 282 5.56 3.23 -7.57
CA SER A 282 4.86 3.19 -6.28
C SER A 282 3.34 3.17 -6.47
N ALA A 283 2.81 3.92 -7.44
CA ALA A 283 1.40 3.86 -7.81
C ALA A 283 1.00 2.46 -8.30
N LEU A 284 1.81 1.83 -9.15
CA LEU A 284 1.57 0.47 -9.65
C LEU A 284 1.55 -0.58 -8.53
N TRP A 285 2.41 -0.44 -7.50
CA TRP A 285 2.35 -1.33 -6.33
C TRP A 285 1.01 -1.21 -5.58
N ILE A 286 0.49 0.01 -5.41
CA ILE A 286 -0.82 0.23 -4.78
C ILE A 286 -1.91 -0.44 -5.61
N VAL A 287 -1.93 -0.21 -6.93
CA VAL A 287 -2.89 -0.82 -7.86
C VAL A 287 -2.85 -2.34 -7.76
N LEU A 288 -1.65 -2.94 -7.83
CA LEU A 288 -1.46 -4.38 -7.72
C LEU A 288 -2.06 -4.94 -6.42
N VAL A 289 -1.73 -4.34 -5.28
CA VAL A 289 -2.25 -4.79 -3.97
C VAL A 289 -3.79 -4.62 -3.91
N THR A 290 -4.34 -3.49 -4.39
CA THR A 290 -5.80 -3.30 -4.43
C THR A 290 -6.50 -4.31 -5.33
N CYS A 291 -5.91 -4.69 -6.47
CA CYS A 291 -6.45 -5.72 -7.35
C CYS A 291 -6.48 -7.09 -6.64
N LEU A 292 -5.38 -7.48 -5.97
CA LEU A 292 -5.33 -8.74 -5.22
C LEU A 292 -6.36 -8.79 -4.09
N LEU A 293 -6.51 -7.71 -3.32
CA LEU A 293 -7.54 -7.63 -2.27
C LEU A 293 -8.96 -7.59 -2.84
N SER A 294 -9.16 -7.06 -4.06
CA SER A 294 -10.46 -7.08 -4.72
C SER A 294 -10.88 -8.51 -5.09
N ILE A 295 -9.94 -9.40 -5.46
CA ILE A 295 -10.23 -10.83 -5.68
C ILE A 295 -10.81 -11.44 -4.40
N VAL A 296 -10.23 -11.15 -3.23
CA VAL A 296 -10.72 -11.62 -1.92
C VAL A 296 -12.14 -11.11 -1.66
N GLY A 297 -12.38 -9.81 -1.88
CA GLY A 297 -13.71 -9.22 -1.72
C GLY A 297 -14.77 -9.84 -2.65
N ILE A 298 -14.44 -10.05 -3.93
CA ILE A 298 -15.36 -10.65 -4.91
C ILE A 298 -15.70 -12.09 -4.53
N TYR A 299 -14.69 -12.90 -4.22
CA TYR A 299 -14.90 -14.27 -3.73
C TYR A 299 -15.82 -14.28 -2.51
N ARG A 300 -15.60 -13.35 -1.57
CA ARG A 300 -16.41 -13.25 -0.36
C ARG A 300 -17.87 -12.90 -0.65
N ILE A 301 -18.14 -11.94 -1.55
CA ILE A 301 -19.51 -11.62 -1.99
C ILE A 301 -20.22 -12.85 -2.56
N ALA A 302 -19.51 -13.64 -3.37
CA ALA A 302 -20.04 -14.87 -3.94
C ALA A 302 -20.39 -15.88 -2.84
N VAL A 303 -19.52 -16.08 -1.85
CA VAL A 303 -19.76 -17.00 -0.74
C VAL A 303 -20.93 -16.56 0.15
N ILE A 304 -21.04 -15.27 0.48
CA ILE A 304 -22.12 -14.73 1.34
C ILE A 304 -23.51 -14.96 0.71
N SER A 305 -23.59 -15.11 -0.62
CA SER A 305 -24.84 -15.40 -1.33
C SER A 305 -25.41 -16.79 -1.02
N HIS A 306 -24.55 -17.70 -0.55
CA HIS A 306 -24.96 -19.04 -0.18
C HIS A 306 -25.37 -19.12 1.28
N SER A 307 -26.31 -20.01 1.56
CA SER A 307 -26.83 -20.26 2.90
C SER A 307 -26.84 -21.75 3.18
N THR A 308 -26.72 -22.11 4.45
CA THR A 308 -26.79 -23.49 4.92
C THR A 308 -27.60 -23.58 6.21
N THR A 309 -28.20 -24.74 6.47
CA THR A 309 -28.91 -25.07 7.72
C THR A 309 -28.04 -25.88 8.68
N SER A 310 -26.87 -26.32 8.24
CA SER A 310 -25.92 -27.06 9.06
C SER A 310 -24.49 -26.69 8.67
N ILE A 311 -23.65 -26.49 9.67
CA ILE A 311 -22.23 -26.15 9.51
C ILE A 311 -21.49 -27.29 8.78
N PHE A 312 -21.94 -28.53 8.94
CA PHE A 312 -21.37 -29.73 8.32
C PHE A 312 -22.05 -30.14 7.01
N SER A 313 -22.99 -29.34 6.50
CA SER A 313 -23.66 -29.66 5.24
C SER A 313 -22.64 -29.79 4.11
N THR A 314 -22.77 -30.82 3.28
CA THR A 314 -21.98 -30.98 2.04
C THR A 314 -22.78 -30.63 0.80
N ALA A 315 -24.00 -30.10 0.98
CA ALA A 315 -24.85 -29.65 -0.12
C ALA A 315 -24.15 -28.55 -0.94
N PRO A 316 -24.51 -28.38 -2.23
CA PRO A 316 -24.01 -27.27 -3.05
C PRO A 316 -24.17 -25.92 -2.33
N GLY A 317 -23.13 -25.09 -2.37
CA GLY A 317 -23.10 -23.78 -1.70
C GLY A 317 -22.65 -23.79 -0.22
N SER A 318 -22.58 -24.95 0.44
CA SER A 318 -22.16 -25.08 1.85
C SER A 318 -20.70 -24.70 2.15
N GLN A 319 -19.87 -24.54 1.11
CA GLN A 319 -18.42 -24.36 1.20
C GLN A 319 -17.60 -25.56 1.73
N ASN A 320 -18.21 -26.72 1.97
CA ASN A 320 -17.51 -27.89 2.50
C ASN A 320 -17.03 -28.90 1.42
N THR A 321 -17.35 -28.69 0.15
CA THR A 321 -16.86 -29.56 -0.94
C THR A 321 -15.38 -29.32 -1.23
N PRO A 322 -14.65 -30.32 -1.78
CA PRO A 322 -13.23 -30.15 -2.13
C PRO A 322 -12.96 -28.94 -3.05
N CYS A 323 -13.84 -28.72 -4.03
CA CYS A 323 -13.73 -27.59 -4.96
C CYS A 323 -13.90 -26.24 -4.25
N ASN A 324 -14.86 -26.13 -3.32
CA ASN A 324 -15.07 -24.90 -2.56
C ASN A 324 -13.89 -24.58 -1.63
N LYS A 325 -13.28 -25.62 -1.03
CA LYS A 325 -12.07 -25.48 -0.21
C LYS A 325 -10.87 -25.03 -1.05
N ALA A 326 -10.68 -25.63 -2.22
CA ALA A 326 -9.65 -25.17 -3.17
C ALA A 326 -9.88 -23.70 -3.56
N ALA A 327 -11.12 -23.30 -3.85
CA ALA A 327 -11.48 -21.92 -4.15
C ALA A 327 -11.16 -20.96 -2.99
N PHE A 328 -11.39 -21.36 -1.74
CA PHE A 328 -10.99 -20.57 -0.56
C PHE A 328 -9.49 -20.31 -0.54
N TYR A 329 -8.65 -21.33 -0.68
CA TYR A 329 -7.20 -21.12 -0.64
C TYR A 329 -6.69 -20.29 -1.82
N VAL A 330 -7.23 -20.51 -3.03
CA VAL A 330 -6.77 -19.85 -4.26
C VAL A 330 -7.29 -18.41 -4.38
N LEU A 331 -8.55 -18.15 -4.03
CA LEU A 331 -9.19 -16.85 -4.26
C LEU A 331 -9.24 -15.98 -3.00
N HIS A 332 -9.10 -16.57 -1.80
CA HIS A 332 -9.08 -15.83 -0.54
C HIS A 332 -7.68 -15.81 0.08
N ALA A 333 -7.16 -16.97 0.48
CA ALA A 333 -5.94 -17.04 1.29
C ALA A 333 -4.69 -16.60 0.51
N ALA A 334 -4.52 -17.06 -0.73
CA ALA A 334 -3.34 -16.74 -1.54
C ALA A 334 -3.25 -15.25 -1.91
N PRO A 335 -4.29 -14.58 -2.45
CA PRO A 335 -4.20 -13.16 -2.79
C PRO A 335 -4.01 -12.28 -1.54
N GLU A 336 -4.61 -12.66 -0.41
CA GLU A 336 -4.40 -11.96 0.86
C GLU A 336 -2.95 -12.11 1.36
N PHE A 337 -2.41 -13.34 1.33
CA PHE A 337 -1.02 -13.58 1.69
C PHE A 337 -0.06 -12.81 0.79
N VAL A 338 -0.25 -12.86 -0.53
CA VAL A 338 0.60 -12.13 -1.48
C VAL A 338 0.52 -10.62 -1.24
N SER A 339 -0.68 -10.07 -1.01
CA SER A 339 -0.86 -8.65 -0.67
C SER A 339 -0.10 -8.27 0.60
N THR A 340 -0.22 -9.09 1.65
CA THR A 340 0.49 -8.89 2.92
C THR A 340 2.00 -8.98 2.73
N ALA A 341 2.48 -10.00 2.03
CA ALA A 341 3.90 -10.20 1.74
C ALA A 341 4.47 -9.04 0.92
N LEU A 342 3.73 -8.49 -0.05
CA LEU A 342 4.14 -7.31 -0.81
C LEU A 342 4.27 -6.09 0.11
N LEU A 343 3.26 -5.78 0.93
CA LEU A 343 3.32 -4.63 1.85
C LEU A 343 4.44 -4.79 2.89
N VAL A 344 4.62 -5.98 3.43
CA VAL A 344 5.66 -6.30 4.42
C VAL A 344 7.05 -6.42 3.81
N SER A 345 7.20 -6.74 2.52
CA SER A 345 8.51 -6.82 1.86
C SER A 345 8.97 -5.47 1.29
N LEU A 346 8.05 -4.59 0.90
CA LEU A 346 8.40 -3.26 0.43
C LEU A 346 8.79 -2.35 1.58
N ASN A 347 9.95 -1.69 1.51
CA ASN A 347 10.28 -0.64 2.48
C ASN A 347 9.36 0.56 2.22
N ALA A 348 8.19 0.55 2.84
CA ALA A 348 7.13 1.54 2.58
C ALA A 348 7.59 2.99 2.80
N ARG A 349 8.54 3.20 3.72
CA ARG A 349 9.19 4.49 3.94
C ARG A 349 9.92 4.99 2.70
N ARG A 350 10.69 4.09 2.06
CA ARG A 350 11.47 4.39 0.85
C ARG A 350 10.58 4.47 -0.39
N VAL A 351 9.64 3.55 -0.52
CA VAL A 351 8.80 3.42 -1.74
C VAL A 351 7.73 4.50 -1.79
N PHE A 352 7.12 4.84 -0.66
CA PHE A 352 5.98 5.76 -0.59
C PHE A 352 6.30 7.08 0.10
N GLY A 353 7.57 7.32 0.47
CA GLY A 353 7.97 8.53 1.18
C GLY A 353 7.28 8.69 2.54
N THR A 354 6.88 7.60 3.19
CA THR A 354 6.17 7.69 4.47
C THR A 354 7.12 8.16 5.57
N GLY A 355 6.63 8.99 6.51
CA GLY A 355 7.32 9.20 7.78
C GLY A 355 7.30 7.93 8.65
N PRO A 356 8.08 7.86 9.74
CA PRO A 356 7.99 6.75 10.70
C PRO A 356 6.58 6.58 11.30
N TRP A 357 5.79 7.66 11.27
CA TRP A 357 4.41 7.72 11.74
C TRP A 357 3.39 7.92 10.60
N GLY A 358 3.81 7.74 9.34
CA GLY A 358 2.98 8.15 8.18
C GLY A 358 2.72 9.66 8.12
N ASP A 359 1.59 10.04 7.52
CA ASP A 359 1.06 11.41 7.46
C ASP A 359 -0.12 11.62 8.43
N LEU A 360 0.09 11.30 9.71
CA LEU A 360 -0.92 11.51 10.76
C LEU A 360 -1.05 12.98 11.20
N ARG A 361 -0.32 13.91 10.58
CA ARG A 361 -0.31 15.32 11.01
C ARG A 361 -1.56 16.03 10.50
N PRO A 362 -2.36 16.69 11.37
CA PRO A 362 -3.54 17.44 10.95
C PRO A 362 -3.19 18.77 10.27
N ARG A 363 -2.00 19.32 10.53
CA ARG A 363 -1.52 20.60 9.97
C ARG A 363 -0.09 20.45 9.46
N ASP A 364 0.20 21.14 8.37
CA ASP A 364 1.56 21.30 7.88
C ASP A 364 2.39 22.13 8.88
N PRO A 365 3.69 21.82 9.03
CA PRO A 365 4.57 22.70 9.79
C PRO A 365 4.58 24.09 9.12
N LYS A 366 4.47 25.15 9.91
CA LYS A 366 4.62 26.52 9.40
C LYS A 366 5.99 26.63 8.73
N SER A 367 6.06 27.24 7.55
CA SER A 367 7.36 27.62 7.00
C SER A 367 8.06 28.45 8.07
N LYS A 368 9.30 28.07 8.43
CA LYS A 368 10.15 28.97 9.19
C LYS A 368 10.28 30.19 8.30
N ALA A 369 9.63 31.29 8.67
CA ALA A 369 9.69 32.54 7.93
C ALA A 369 11.17 32.75 7.58
N ALA A 370 11.46 33.02 6.31
CA ALA A 370 12.79 33.48 5.95
C ALA A 370 13.13 34.56 6.99
N PRO A 371 14.30 34.46 7.66
CA PRO A 371 14.67 35.45 8.66
C PRO A 371 14.39 36.80 8.01
N GLU A 372 13.45 37.56 8.58
CA GLU A 372 13.17 38.91 8.12
C GLU A 372 14.50 39.62 8.27
N GLY A 373 15.28 39.62 7.19
CA GLY A 373 16.56 40.28 7.12
C GLY A 373 16.22 41.73 7.34
N GLU A 374 16.39 42.17 8.59
CA GLU A 374 17.44 43.13 8.94
C GLU A 374 17.61 44.26 7.93
N SER A 375 16.50 44.72 7.35
CA SER A 375 16.34 46.03 6.72
C SER A 375 16.24 47.13 7.78
N ARG A 376 16.69 46.84 9.01
CA ARG A 376 17.01 47.85 10.01
C ARG A 376 18.30 48.53 9.60
N SER A 377 18.12 49.66 8.95
CA SER A 377 18.84 50.87 9.30
C SER A 377 20.35 50.81 9.02
N ALA A 378 20.73 50.76 7.74
CA ALA A 378 21.82 51.63 7.31
C ALA A 378 21.31 53.07 7.43
N GLY A 379 21.40 53.60 8.65
CA GLY A 379 21.11 54.98 8.96
C GLY A 379 22.00 55.86 8.11
N SER A 380 21.35 56.78 7.39
CA SER A 380 21.90 58.06 6.98
C SER A 380 22.75 58.62 8.12
N GLN A 381 24.08 58.56 7.98
CA GLN A 381 24.96 59.51 8.64
C GLN A 381 25.29 60.60 7.63
N VAL A 382 24.95 61.80 8.09
CA VAL A 382 24.97 63.13 7.49
C VAL A 382 26.35 63.52 6.98
#